data_AF-A0A267TG58-F1
#
_entry.id   AF-A0A267TG58-F1
#
_cell.length_a   1.000
_cell.length_b   1.000
_cell.length_c   1.000
_cell.angle_alpha   90.00
_cell.angle_beta   90.00
_cell.angle_gamma   90.00
#
_symmetry.space_group_name_H-M   'P 1'
#
loop_
_entity.id
_entity.type
_entity.pdbx_description
1 polymer ?
#
loop_
_entity_poly.entity_id
_entity_poly.type
_entity_poly.pdbx_seq_one_letter_code
_entity_poly.pdbx_strand_id
1 'polypeptide(L)'
;MLRVKYILLVKHFEGRASKDEEQEIELWRNENIINNLTYLRLKRVWEESSKRELLVNKSQKEEKMWKNIIDKIISEEEPVQTGSK
;
A
#
# COMPACT_ATOMS: atom_id res chain seq x y z
N MET A 1 -0.97 28.33 -1.47
CA MET A 1 0.28 27.56 -1.22
C MET A 1 0.06 26.20 -0.59
N LEU A 2 -0.94 25.99 0.29
CA LEU A 2 -1.20 24.69 0.95
C LEU A 2 -1.27 23.49 -0.02
N ARG A 3 -1.94 23.62 -1.17
CA ARG A 3 -2.03 22.55 -2.18
C ARG A 3 -0.67 22.10 -2.75
N VAL A 4 0.27 23.04 -2.91
CA VAL A 4 1.64 22.73 -3.35
C VAL A 4 2.37 21.95 -2.25
N LYS A 5 2.20 22.35 -0.98
CA LYS A 5 2.75 21.63 0.17
C LYS A 5 2.21 20.21 0.28
N TYR A 6 0.92 19.96 0.02
CA TYR A 6 0.38 18.59 0.01
C TYR A 6 1.02 17.69 -1.05
N ILE A 7 1.26 18.19 -2.26
CA ILE A 7 1.92 17.41 -3.32
C ILE A 7 3.36 17.06 -2.91
N LEU A 8 4.09 18.03 -2.35
CA LEU A 8 5.44 17.82 -1.83
C LEU A 8 5.45 16.79 -0.70
N LEU A 9 4.50 16.86 0.24
CA LEU A 9 4.38 15.91 1.33
C LEU A 9 4.09 14.49 0.85
N VAL A 10 3.25 14.32 -0.18
CA VAL A 10 3.00 13.00 -0.78
C VAL A 10 4.29 12.44 -1.39
N LYS A 11 5.01 13.23 -2.19
CA LYS A 11 6.30 12.79 -2.75
C LYS A 11 7.30 12.38 -1.66
N HIS A 12 7.37 13.16 -0.59
CA HIS A 12 8.22 12.87 0.57
C HIS A 12 7.84 11.54 1.23
N PHE A 13 6.55 11.32 1.48
CA PHE A 13 6.07 10.08 2.09
C PHE A 13 6.27 8.83 1.20
N GLU A 14 6.31 9.01 -0.12
CA GLU A 14 6.68 7.97 -1.09
C GLU A 14 8.20 7.78 -1.24
N GLY A 15 9.03 8.62 -0.59
CA GLY A 15 10.49 8.59 -0.73
C GLY A 15 11.00 9.11 -2.07
N ARG A 16 10.21 9.94 -2.76
CA ARG A 16 10.51 10.50 -4.10
C ARG A 16 10.87 11.97 -4.10
N ALA A 17 10.86 12.63 -2.95
CA ALA A 17 11.26 14.03 -2.84
C ALA A 17 12.77 14.20 -3.06
N SER A 18 13.14 15.23 -3.80
CA SER A 18 14.52 15.67 -3.95
C SER A 18 15.04 16.34 -2.69
N LYS A 19 16.36 16.52 -2.57
CA LYS A 19 16.98 17.17 -1.40
C LYS A 19 16.43 18.58 -1.15
N ASP A 20 16.19 19.35 -2.21
CA ASP A 20 15.66 20.71 -2.10
C ASP A 20 14.21 20.70 -1.62
N GLU A 21 13.41 19.75 -2.12
CA GLU A 21 12.03 19.55 -1.66
C GLU A 21 11.98 19.09 -0.19
N GLU A 22 12.91 18.25 0.26
CA GLU A 22 13.05 17.85 1.67
C GLU A 22 13.35 19.05 2.58
N GLN A 23 14.27 19.92 2.18
CA GLN A 23 14.57 21.16 2.90
C GLN A 23 13.35 22.08 2.95
N GLU A 24 12.61 22.22 1.85
CA GLU A 24 11.40 23.04 1.81
C GLU A 24 10.32 22.51 2.77
N ILE A 25 10.18 21.19 2.89
CA ILE A 25 9.26 20.56 3.84
C ILE A 25 9.71 20.82 5.27
N GLU A 26 11.00 20.70 5.56
CA GLU A 26 11.54 20.97 6.90
C GLU A 26 11.34 22.42 7.31
N LEU A 27 11.65 23.38 6.43
CA LEU A 27 11.38 24.80 6.66
C LEU A 27 9.90 25.04 6.94
N TRP A 28 9.01 24.52 6.09
CA TRP A 28 7.57 24.66 6.26
C TRP A 28 7.06 24.06 7.58
N ARG A 29 7.59 22.91 8.01
CA ARG A 29 7.23 22.30 9.29
C ARG A 29 7.66 23.17 10.48
N ASN A 30 8.80 23.82 10.37
CA ASN A 30 9.38 24.64 11.43
C ASN A 30 8.81 26.07 11.49
N GLU A 31 8.14 26.54 10.43
CA GLU A 31 7.50 27.87 10.39
C GLU A 31 6.49 28.08 11.52
N ASN A 32 5.67 27.07 11.85
CA ASN A 32 4.74 27.15 12.98
C ASN A 32 4.24 25.76 13.43
N ILE A 33 3.69 25.73 14.65
CA ILE A 33 3.19 24.49 15.28
C ILE A 33 2.05 23.82 14.51
N ILE A 34 1.19 24.60 13.84
CA ILE A 34 0.05 24.06 13.08
C ILE A 34 0.53 23.29 11.85
N ASN A 35 1.59 23.74 11.18
CA ASN A 35 2.21 23.04 10.05
C ASN A 35 2.78 21.69 10.51
N ASN A 36 3.52 21.67 11.63
CA ASN A 36 4.06 20.42 12.17
C ASN A 36 2.94 19.45 12.61
N LEU A 37 1.88 19.93 13.25
CA LEU A 37 0.73 19.08 13.61
C LEU A 37 0.02 18.52 12.36
N THR A 38 -0.15 19.35 11.33
CA THR A 38 -0.67 18.94 10.02
C THR A 38 0.19 17.84 9.41
N TYR A 39 1.50 18.03 9.38
CA TYR A 39 2.47 17.04 8.90
C TYR A 39 2.33 15.71 9.63
N LEU A 40 2.33 15.72 10.96
CA LEU A 40 2.24 14.50 11.77
C LEU A 40 0.92 13.74 11.52
N ARG A 41 -0.19 14.46 11.38
CA ARG A 41 -1.50 13.86 11.06
C ARG A 41 -1.48 13.19 9.70
N LEU A 42 -0.94 13.86 8.68
CA LEU A 42 -0.86 13.31 7.33
C LEU A 42 0.09 12.11 7.25
N LYS A 43 1.24 12.19 7.93
CA LYS A 43 2.20 11.08 8.02
C LYS A 43 1.54 9.83 8.63
N ARG A 44 0.79 9.99 9.72
CA ARG A 44 0.05 8.87 10.33
C ARG A 44 -0.96 8.26 9.36
N VAL A 45 -1.78 9.10 8.70
CA VAL A 45 -2.77 8.62 7.72
C VAL A 45 -2.11 7.89 6.56
N TRP A 46 -0.96 8.40 6.08
CA TRP A 46 -0.16 7.74 5.05
C TRP A 46 0.28 6.34 5.49
N GLU A 47 0.98 6.25 6.63
CA GLU A 47 1.50 4.98 7.15
C GLU A 47 0.40 3.93 7.39
N GLU A 48 -0.75 4.34 7.92
CA GLU A 48 -1.90 3.44 8.11
C GLU A 48 -2.48 2.96 6.78
N SER A 49 -2.55 3.84 5.78
CA SER A 49 -3.10 3.52 4.47
C SER A 49 -2.17 2.59 3.70
N SER A 50 -0.86 2.84 3.72
CA SER A 50 0.14 1.96 3.11
C SER A 50 0.17 0.57 3.77
N LYS A 51 0.01 0.50 5.09
CA LYS A 51 -0.12 -0.79 5.81
C LYS A 51 -1.39 -1.55 5.39
N ARG A 52 -2.52 -0.86 5.30
CA ARG A 52 -3.79 -1.48 4.84
C ARG A 52 -3.66 -2.03 3.44
N GLU A 53 -3.09 -1.27 2.51
CA GLU A 53 -2.88 -1.72 1.13
C GLU A 53 -1.99 -2.97 1.04
N LEU A 54 -0.93 -3.02 1.86
CA LEU A 54 -0.03 -4.17 1.92
C LEU A 54 -0.73 -5.43 2.44
N LEU A 55 -1.62 -5.29 3.44
CA LEU A 55 -2.43 -6.39 3.96
C LEU A 55 -3.47 -6.88 2.94
N VAL A 56 -4.15 -5.98 2.24
CA VAL A 56 -5.13 -6.33 1.20
C VAL A 56 -4.44 -7.09 0.06
N ASN A 57 -3.29 -6.59 -0.41
CA ASN A 57 -2.51 -7.25 -1.47
C ASN A 57 -2.02 -8.64 -1.04
N LYS A 58 -1.63 -8.81 0.23
CA LYS A 58 -1.23 -10.11 0.77
C LYS A 58 -2.42 -11.09 0.81
N SER A 59 -3.56 -10.65 1.33
CA SER A 59 -4.79 -11.45 1.41
C SER A 59 -5.26 -11.94 0.03
N GLN A 60 -5.27 -11.05 -0.97
CA GLN A 60 -5.64 -11.42 -2.35
C GLN A 60 -4.69 -12.44 -2.99
N LYS A 61 -3.38 -12.36 -2.66
CA LYS A 61 -2.40 -13.36 -3.12
C LYS A 61 -2.63 -14.71 -2.45
N GLU A 62 -2.91 -14.72 -1.13
CA GLU A 62 -3.23 -15.93 -0.37
C GLU A 62 -4.53 -16.57 -0.89
N GLU A 63 -5.58 -15.79 -1.17
CA GLU A 63 -6.84 -16.29 -1.74
C GLU A 63 -6.62 -16.98 -3.10
N LYS A 64 -5.86 -16.35 -4.00
CA LYS A 64 -5.50 -16.95 -5.30
C LYS A 64 -4.71 -18.24 -5.14
N MET A 65 -3.79 -18.29 -4.17
CA MET A 65 -3.00 -19.49 -3.90
C MET A 65 -3.87 -20.64 -3.40
N TRP A 66 -4.77 -20.38 -2.45
CA TRP A 66 -5.70 -21.39 -1.94
C TRP A 66 -6.66 -21.89 -3.01
N LYS A 67 -7.17 -20.99 -3.85
CA LYS A 67 -8.01 -21.38 -4.99
C LYS A 67 -7.29 -22.34 -5.93
N ASN A 68 -6.04 -22.03 -6.30
CA ASN A 68 -5.23 -22.90 -7.15
C ASN A 68 -4.97 -24.28 -6.52
N ILE A 69 -4.78 -24.34 -5.20
CA ILE A 69 -4.61 -25.61 -4.48
C ILE A 69 -5.90 -26.45 -4.54
N ILE A 70 -7.04 -25.82 -4.27
CA ILE A 70 -8.35 -26.49 -4.30
C ILE A 70 -8.66 -26.99 -5.72
N ASP A 71 -8.48 -26.13 -6.73
CA ASP A 71 -8.72 -26.49 -8.14
C ASP A 71 -7.85 -27.69 -8.57
N LYS A 72 -6.60 -27.76 -8.07
CA LYS A 72 -5.70 -28.88 -8.33
C LYS A 72 -6.15 -30.17 -7.65
N ILE A 73 -6.57 -30.11 -6.38
CA ILE A 73 -7.11 -31.26 -5.65
C ILE A 73 -8.33 -31.83 -6.38
N ILE A 74 -9.28 -30.97 -6.77
CA ILE A 74 -10.49 -31.38 -7.49
C ILE A 74 -10.14 -32.02 -8.85
N SER A 75 -9.17 -31.45 -9.57
CA SER A 75 -8.74 -31.97 -10.88
C SER A 75 -8.01 -33.32 -10.77
N GLU A 76 -7.36 -33.60 -9.64
CA GLU A 76 -6.68 -34.89 -9.39
C GLU A 76 -7.63 -35.98 -8.87
N GLU A 77 -8.84 -35.60 -8.43
CA GLU A 77 -9.87 -36.52 -7.93
C GLU A 77 -10.85 -37.02 -9.02
N GLU A 78 -10.70 -36.65 -10.30
CA GLU A 78 -11.53 -37.23 -11.37
C GLU A 78 -11.25 -38.74 -11.52
N PRO A 79 -12.26 -39.62 -11.30
CA PRO A 79 -12.08 -41.04 -11.50
C PRO A 79 -11.92 -41.33 -13.00
N VAL A 80 -10.87 -42.08 -13.35
CA VAL A 80 -10.74 -42.74 -14.65
C VAL A 80 -12.02 -43.53 -14.89
N GLN A 81 -12.92 -43.00 -15.73
CA GLN A 81 -14.04 -43.76 -16.26
C GLN A 81 -13.48 -44.85 -17.18
N THR A 82 -13.10 -46.00 -16.63
CA THR A 82 -13.02 -47.22 -17.42
C THR A 82 -14.43 -47.76 -17.61
N GLY A 83 -15.16 -47.16 -18.55
CA GLY A 83 -16.30 -47.78 -19.19
C GLY A 83 -15.88 -48.27 -20.57
N SER A 84 -15.87 -49.58 -20.80
CA SER A 84 -16.45 -50.16 -22.03
C SER A 84 -16.32 -51.68 -22.10
N LYS A 85 -17.52 -52.27 -22.23
CA LYS A 85 -17.91 -53.52 -22.91
C LYS A 85 -17.50 -54.85 -22.31
#